data_AF-A0A523QVZ5-F1
#
_entry.id   AF-A0A523QVZ5-F1
#
_cell.length_a   1.000
_cell.length_b   1.000
_cell.length_c   1.000
_cell.angle_alpha   90.00
_cell.angle_beta   90.00
_cell.angle_gamma   90.00
#
_symmetry.space_group_name_H-M   'P 1'
#
loop_
_entity.id
_entity.type
_entity.pdbx_description
1 polymer ?
#
loop_
_entity_poly.entity_id
_entity_poly.type
_entity_poly.pdbx_seq_one_letter_code
_entity_poly.pdbx_strand_id
1 'polypeptide(L)' 'MTMKAKILIVDDDPDLTNLVKTILEAEDYMVYAAESGEEA' A
#
# COMPACT_ATOMS: atom_id res chain seq x y z
N MET A 1 -4.06 15.90 16.21
CA MET A 1 -3.33 15.01 15.29
C MET A 1 -4.32 14.50 14.27
N THR A 2 -4.15 14.82 13.01
CA THR A 2 -4.94 14.19 11.93
C THR A 2 -4.41 12.77 11.74
N MET A 3 -5.27 11.77 11.84
CA MET A 3 -4.90 10.38 11.51
C MET A 3 -4.53 10.33 10.03
N LYS A 4 -3.34 9.82 9.70
CA LYS A 4 -2.96 9.50 8.32
C LYS A 4 -3.92 8.42 7.80
N ALA A 5 -4.45 8.62 6.59
CA ALA A 5 -5.33 7.62 5.97
C ALA A 5 -4.52 6.33 5.73
N LYS A 6 -5.16 5.19 6.02
CA LYS A 6 -4.58 3.86 5.82
C LYS A 6 -5.04 3.30 4.48
N ILE A 7 -4.12 2.79 3.69
CA ILE A 7 -4.37 2.23 2.36
C ILE A 7 -3.81 0.81 2.32
N LEU A 8 -4.59 -0.14 1.80
CA LEU A 8 -4.15 -1.49 1.48
C LEU A 8 -4.20 -1.66 -0.04
N ILE A 9 -3.09 -2.08 -0.61
CA ILE A 9 -2.94 -2.41 -2.03
C ILE A 9 -2.93 -3.93 -2.14
N VAL A 10 -3.76 -4.50 -3.03
CA VAL A 10 -3.79 -5.93 -3.30
C VAL A 10 -3.62 -6.13 -4.79
N ASP A 11 -2.52 -6.74 -5.18
CA ASP A 11 -2.19 -7.06 -6.57
C ASP A 11 -1.17 -8.21 -6.56
N ASP A 12 -1.27 -9.15 -7.51
CA ASP A 12 -0.41 -10.33 -7.60
C ASP A 12 0.99 -10.01 -8.16
N ASP A 13 1.19 -8.80 -8.68
CA ASP A 13 2.50 -8.30 -9.12
C ASP A 13 3.23 -7.54 -7.96
N PRO A 14 4.32 -8.11 -7.40
CA PRO A 14 5.07 -7.48 -6.32
C PRO A 14 5.80 -6.19 -6.78
N ASP A 15 6.15 -6.05 -8.06
CA ASP A 15 6.80 -4.83 -8.55
C ASP A 15 5.79 -3.67 -8.58
N LEU A 16 4.53 -3.95 -8.96
CA LEU A 16 3.45 -2.97 -8.97
C LEU A 16 3.07 -2.53 -7.55
N THR A 17 2.87 -3.48 -6.63
CA THR A 17 2.52 -3.13 -5.23
C THR A 17 3.62 -2.28 -4.57
N ASN A 18 4.89 -2.60 -4.81
CA ASN A 18 6.03 -1.83 -4.30
C ASN A 18 6.11 -0.42 -4.91
N LEU A 19 5.87 -0.27 -6.22
CA LEU A 19 5.83 1.03 -6.89
C LEU A 19 4.73 1.93 -6.31
N VAL A 20 3.50 1.40 -6.21
CA VAL A 20 2.35 2.16 -5.71
C VAL A 20 2.55 2.51 -4.23
N LYS A 21 3.08 1.58 -3.43
CA LYS A 21 3.44 1.83 -2.03
C LYS A 21 4.43 2.98 -1.90
N THR A 22 5.50 2.99 -2.69
CA THR A 22 6.53 4.04 -2.67
C THR A 22 5.94 5.42 -2.96
N ILE A 23 5.05 5.51 -3.96
CA ILE A 23 4.38 6.77 -4.33
C ILE A 23 3.48 7.27 -3.20
N LEU A 24 2.66 6.39 -2.62
CA LEU A 24 1.71 6.78 -1.58
C LEU A 24 2.39 7.09 -0.23
N GLU A 25 3.46 6.39 0.13
CA GLU A 25 4.25 6.71 1.32
C GLU A 25 4.95 8.07 1.19
N ALA A 26 5.37 8.46 -0.02
CA ALA A 26 5.93 9.80 -0.29
C ALA A 26 4.88 10.92 -0.09
N GLU A 27 3.61 10.62 -0.29
CA GLU A 27 2.46 11.50 -0.01
C GLU A 27 1.98 11.41 1.46
N ASP A 28 2.82 10.88 2.34
CA ASP A 28 2.58 10.77 3.79
C ASP A 28 1.44 9.82 4.20
N TYR A 29 0.95 8.95 3.31
CA TYR A 29 -0.03 7.92 3.66
C TYR A 29 0.59 6.75 4.42
N MET A 30 -0.24 6.00 5.16
CA MET A 30 0.14 4.73 5.77
C MET A 30 -0.30 3.60 4.85
N VAL A 31 0.65 2.88 4.26
CA VAL A 31 0.38 1.96 3.15
C VAL A 31 0.79 0.53 3.50
N TYR A 32 -0.08 -0.41 3.18
CA TYR A 32 0.13 -1.84 3.28
C TYR A 32 0.00 -2.46 1.89
N ALA A 33 0.72 -3.55 1.63
CA ALA A 33 0.67 -4.30 0.39
C ALA A 33 0.45 -5.77 0.72
N ALA A 34 -0.37 -6.45 -0.07
CA ALA A 34 -0.61 -7.89 -0.03
C ALA A 34 -0.55 -8.43 -1.47
N GLU A 35 0.03 -9.61 -1.65
CA GLU A 35 0.17 -10.25 -2.97
C GLU A 35 -1.04 -11.15 -3.28
N SER A 36 -1.92 -11.36 -2.29
CA SER A 36 -3.15 -12.11 -2.44
C SER A 36 -4.23 -11.62 -1.48
N GLY A 37 -5.49 -12.00 -1.75
CA GLY A 37 -6.61 -11.70 -0.85
C GLY A 37 -6.55 -12.44 0.49
N GLU A 38 -5.72 -13.48 0.60
CA GLU A 38 -5.51 -14.24 1.85
C GLU A 38 -4.50 -13.55 2.78
N GLU A 39 -3.62 -12.72 2.21
CA GLU A 39 -2.61 -11.91 2.93
C GLU A 39 -3.11 -10.53 3.34
N ALA A 40 -4.28 -10.12 2.82
CA ALA A 40 -4.89 -8.80 2.97
C ALA A 40 -5.50 -8.55 4.37
#